data_AF-A0A427YUX7-F1
#
_entry.id   AF-A0A427YUX7-F1
#
_cell.length_a   1.000
_cell.length_b   1.000
_cell.length_c   1.000
_cell.angle_alpha   90.00
_cell.angle_beta   90.00
_cell.angle_gamma   90.00
#
_symmetry.space_group_name_H-M   'P 1'
#
loop_
_entity.id
_entity.type
_entity.pdbx_description
1 polymer ?
#
loop_
_entity_poly.entity_id
_entity_poly.type
_entity_poly.pdbx_seq_one_letter_code
_entity_poly.pdbx_strand_id
1 'polypeptide(L)'
;MSLTVADRLDIGQLSQRYAWALDHGDYEGFADCFVASDGCVEIRSGQGDSSGVEKHQGRVRLMEFARKHYETTKLQLKHIICSELFEEVSPGLAHYKAQFICFRPGRRD
;
A
#
# COMPACT_ATOMS: atom_id res chain seq x y z
N MET A 1 -3.97 -3.42 25.09
CA MET A 1 -4.05 -2.02 25.53
C MET A 1 -4.58 -1.30 24.31
N SER A 2 -5.81 -0.80 24.34
CA SER A 2 -6.50 -0.31 23.14
C SER A 2 -5.61 0.62 22.28
N LEU A 3 -5.59 0.40 20.96
CA LEU A 3 -4.99 1.32 19.97
C LEU A 3 -5.33 2.77 20.30
N THR A 4 -4.30 3.57 20.57
CA THR A 4 -4.45 4.97 20.92
C THR A 4 -4.83 5.80 19.69
N VAL A 5 -5.24 7.06 19.93
CA VAL A 5 -5.45 8.01 18.82
C VAL A 5 -4.14 8.26 18.07
N ALA A 6 -3.00 8.30 18.77
CA ALA A 6 -1.70 8.49 18.14
C ALA A 6 -1.36 7.32 17.20
N ASP A 7 -1.56 6.07 17.64
CA ASP A 7 -1.31 4.89 16.80
C ASP A 7 -2.14 4.92 15.51
N ARG A 8 -3.41 5.32 15.61
CA ARG A 8 -4.30 5.43 14.44
C ARG A 8 -3.84 6.51 13.47
N LEU A 9 -3.35 7.64 13.97
CA LEU A 9 -2.79 8.70 13.13
C LEU A 9 -1.51 8.24 12.44
N ASP A 10 -0.63 7.54 13.16
CA ASP A 10 0.64 7.05 12.61
C ASP A 10 0.41 6.00 11.50
N ILE A 11 -0.52 5.07 11.71
CA ILE A 11 -0.92 4.09 10.70
C ILE A 11 -1.56 4.78 9.48
N GLY A 12 -2.45 5.76 9.71
CA GLY A 12 -3.07 6.51 8.61
C GLY A 12 -2.05 7.27 7.78
N GLN A 13 -1.09 7.95 8.42
CA GLN A 13 0.02 8.61 7.74
C GLN A 13 0.92 7.63 6.98
N LEU A 14 1.16 6.44 7.54
CA LEU A 14 1.90 5.37 6.85
C LEU A 14 1.19 4.96 5.55
N SER A 15 -0.13 4.76 5.61
CA SER A 15 -0.94 4.43 4.42
C SER A 15 -0.95 5.55 3.38
N GLN A 16 -0.92 6.81 3.81
CA GLN A 16 -0.84 7.96 2.89
C GLN A 16 0.53 8.06 2.22
N ARG A 17 1.63 7.84 2.95
CA ARG A 17 2.99 7.78 2.40
C ARG A 17 3.13 6.65 1.39
N TYR A 18 2.60 5.47 1.70
CA TYR A 18 2.54 4.33 0.79
C TYR A 18 1.88 4.70 -0.54
N ALA A 19 0.70 5.33 -0.50
CA ALA A 19 -0.04 5.74 -1.70
C ALA A 19 0.72 6.80 -2.50
N TRP A 20 1.23 7.82 -1.81
CA TRP A 20 2.00 8.88 -2.43
C TRP A 20 3.26 8.35 -3.13
N ALA A 21 3.99 7.44 -2.49
CA ALA A 21 5.21 6.87 -3.03
C ALA A 21 4.95 6.10 -4.34
N LEU A 22 3.91 5.26 -4.36
CA LEU A 22 3.46 4.59 -5.59
C LEU A 22 3.06 5.56 -6.69
N ASP A 23 2.35 6.63 -6.35
CA ASP A 23 1.82 7.61 -7.30
C ASP A 23 2.88 8.51 -7.94
N HIS A 24 4.07 8.60 -7.34
CA HIS A 24 5.14 9.48 -7.76
C HIS A 24 6.42 8.74 -8.17
N GLY A 25 6.40 7.41 -8.16
CA GLY A 25 7.56 6.59 -8.53
C GLY A 25 8.69 6.64 -7.50
N ASP A 26 8.37 6.94 -6.24
CA ASP A 26 9.33 6.87 -5.13
C ASP A 26 9.40 5.44 -4.60
N TYR A 27 10.22 4.61 -5.26
CA TYR A 27 10.30 3.17 -4.96
C TYR A 27 10.96 2.89 -3.61
N GLU A 28 11.91 3.75 -3.21
CA GLU A 28 12.57 3.64 -1.90
C GLU A 28 11.61 4.03 -0.78
N GLY A 29 10.91 5.17 -0.92
CA GLY A 29 9.90 5.60 0.03
C GLY A 29 8.74 4.62 0.15
N PHE A 30 8.38 3.93 -0.94
CA PHE A 30 7.43 2.81 -0.88
C PHE A 30 7.96 1.68 0.01
N ALA A 31 9.20 1.24 -0.21
CA ALA A 31 9.78 0.15 0.55
C ALA A 31 10.02 0.50 2.02
N ASP A 32 10.24 1.78 2.34
CA ASP A 32 10.36 2.31 3.71
C ASP A 32 9.04 2.25 4.50
N CYS A 33 7.89 2.07 3.83
CA CYS A 33 6.61 1.87 4.49
C CYS A 33 6.44 0.47 5.09
N PHE A 34 7.42 -0.42 4.90
CA PHE A 34 7.39 -1.80 5.34
C PHE A 34 8.48 -2.09 6.37
N VAL A 35 8.27 -3.12 7.18
CA VAL A 35 9.31 -3.64 8.07
C VAL A 35 10.46 -4.20 7.22
N ALA A 36 11.69 -3.76 7.51
CA ALA A 36 12.86 -4.05 6.69
C ALA A 36 13.19 -5.56 6.58
N SER A 37 12.88 -6.35 7.62
CA SER A 37 13.21 -7.78 7.71
C SER A 37 12.28 -8.68 6.91
N ASP A 38 10.98 -8.40 6.91
CA ASP A 38 9.94 -9.36 6.53
C ASP A 38 8.72 -8.73 5.85
N GLY A 39 8.76 -7.41 5.60
CA GLY A 39 7.74 -6.68 4.87
C GLY A 39 7.38 -7.34 3.54
N CYS A 40 6.07 -7.42 3.27
CA CYS A 40 5.54 -8.17 2.15
C CYS A 40 4.31 -7.51 1.54
N VAL A 41 4.20 -7.59 0.22
CA VAL A 41 2.97 -7.31 -0.55
C VAL A 41 2.46 -8.63 -1.12
N GLU A 42 1.21 -8.97 -0.81
CA GLU A 42 0.48 -10.06 -1.45
C GLU A 42 -0.74 -9.50 -2.19
N ILE A 43 -0.81 -9.73 -3.50
CA ILE A 43 -1.94 -9.33 -4.33
C ILE A 43 -2.69 -10.60 -4.73
N ARG A 44 -3.97 -10.63 -4.37
CA ARG A 44 -4.89 -11.71 -4.73
C ARG A 44 -5.85 -11.17 -5.76
N SER A 45 -5.74 -11.66 -6.99
CA SER A 45 -6.67 -11.29 -8.07
C SER A 45 -7.80 -12.30 -8.13
N GLY A 46 -9.03 -11.82 -7.99
CA GLY A 46 -10.24 -12.61 -8.15
C GLY A 46 -10.87 -12.36 -9.52
N GLN A 47 -10.26 -12.87 -10.60
CA GLN A 47 -10.92 -12.91 -11.90
C GLN A 47 -10.84 -14.33 -12.48
N GLY A 48 -11.97 -15.05 -12.45
CA GLY A 48 -12.14 -16.40 -13.01
C GLY A 48 -11.51 -17.53 -12.19
N ASP A 49 -11.37 -18.71 -12.81
CA ASP A 49 -10.87 -19.96 -12.20
C ASP A 49 -9.36 -19.94 -11.88
N SER A 50 -8.68 -18.83 -12.12
CA SER A 50 -7.24 -18.66 -11.91
C SER A 50 -6.97 -17.78 -10.69
N SER A 51 -6.99 -18.36 -9.50
CA SER A 51 -6.62 -17.66 -8.26
C SER A 51 -5.10 -17.54 -8.14
N GLY A 52 -4.51 -16.57 -8.87
CA GLY A 52 -3.11 -16.21 -8.71
C GLY A 52 -2.87 -15.40 -7.45
N VAL A 53 -1.87 -15.80 -6.65
CA VAL A 53 -1.30 -14.97 -5.57
C VAL A 53 0.06 -14.46 -6.07
N GLU A 54 0.17 -13.14 -6.27
CA GLU A 54 1.45 -12.48 -6.53
C GLU A 54 2.03 -12.02 -5.18
N LYS A 55 3.26 -12.44 -4.87
CA LYS A 55 3.92 -12.15 -3.59
C LYS A 55 5.29 -11.50 -3.81
N HIS A 56 5.52 -10.39 -3.13
CA HIS A 56 6.78 -9.63 -3.13
C HIS A 56 7.25 -9.41 -1.71
N GLN A 57 8.36 -10.04 -1.31
CA GLN A 57 8.88 -9.98 0.06
C GLN A 57 10.29 -9.43 0.11
N GLY A 58 10.53 -8.55 1.08
CA GLY A 58 11.81 -7.90 1.31
C GLY A 58 12.03 -6.66 0.41
N ARG A 59 12.87 -5.74 0.89
CA ARG A 59 13.07 -4.40 0.32
C ARG A 59 13.25 -4.39 -1.20
N VAL A 60 14.17 -5.20 -1.73
CA VAL A 60 14.47 -5.22 -3.18
C VAL A 60 13.24 -5.60 -4.00
N ARG A 61 12.49 -6.62 -3.57
CA ARG A 61 11.26 -7.06 -4.26
C ARG A 61 10.14 -6.04 -4.15
N LEU A 62 10.03 -5.35 -3.01
CA LEU A 62 9.07 -4.26 -2.81
C LEU A 62 9.37 -3.07 -3.75
N MET A 63 10.65 -2.71 -3.91
CA MET A 63 11.07 -1.68 -4.86
C MET A 63 10.79 -2.09 -6.32
N GLU A 64 11.08 -3.35 -6.68
CA GLU A 64 10.76 -3.91 -8.01
C GLU A 64 9.25 -3.83 -8.29
N PHE A 65 8.43 -4.19 -7.30
CA PHE A 65 6.98 -4.10 -7.37
C PHE A 65 6.52 -2.65 -7.60
N ALA A 66 6.99 -1.70 -6.79
CA ALA A 66 6.61 -0.29 -6.90
C ALA A 66 6.97 0.28 -8.28
N ARG A 67 8.16 -0.04 -8.79
CA ARG A 67 8.58 0.36 -10.14
C ARG A 67 7.65 -0.20 -11.21
N LYS A 68 7.40 -1.51 -11.20
CA LYS A 68 6.50 -2.17 -12.15
C LYS A 68 5.10 -1.58 -12.10
N HIS A 69 4.58 -1.29 -10.91
CA HIS A 69 3.28 -0.64 -10.74
C HIS A 69 3.24 0.76 -11.36
N TYR A 70 4.25 1.58 -11.08
CA TYR A 70 4.33 2.95 -11.60
C TYR A 70 4.44 2.99 -13.13
N GLU A 71 5.28 2.12 -13.71
CA GLU A 71 5.46 1.99 -15.16
C GLU A 71 4.18 1.48 -15.85
N THR A 72 3.56 0.42 -15.32
CA THR A 72 2.34 -0.18 -15.90
C THR A 72 1.14 0.75 -15.85
N THR A 73 1.07 1.62 -14.83
CA THR A 73 0.00 2.62 -14.70
C THR A 73 0.22 3.86 -15.58
N LYS A 74 1.30 3.89 -16.37
CA LYS A 74 1.68 5.02 -17.26
C LYS A 74 1.81 6.34 -16.51
N LEU A 75 2.28 6.31 -15.26
CA LEU A 75 2.54 7.50 -14.43
C LEU A 75 1.30 8.35 -14.11
N GLN A 76 0.10 7.79 -14.21
CA GLN A 76 -1.15 8.55 -14.12
C GLN A 76 -2.13 8.05 -13.07
N LEU A 77 -1.85 6.93 -12.40
CA LEU A 77 -2.75 6.48 -11.33
C LEU A 77 -2.59 7.39 -10.10
N LYS A 78 -3.71 7.66 -9.44
CA LYS A 78 -3.77 8.26 -8.11
C LYS A 78 -4.55 7.34 -7.18
N HIS A 79 -3.97 7.05 -6.02
CA HIS A 79 -4.61 6.25 -4.97
C HIS A 79 -5.17 7.19 -3.90
N ILE A 80 -6.49 7.21 -3.73
CA ILE A 80 -7.15 7.88 -2.60
C ILE A 80 -7.48 6.80 -1.57
N ILE A 81 -6.92 6.92 -0.38
CA ILE A 81 -7.25 6.06 0.77
C ILE A 81 -8.58 6.54 1.38
N CYS A 82 -9.50 5.61 1.56
CA CYS A 82 -10.84 5.84 2.08
C CYS A 82 -11.19 4.78 3.14
N SER A 83 -12.11 5.12 4.05
CA SER A 83 -12.74 4.15 4.97
C SER A 83 -11.73 3.30 5.75
N GLU A 84 -10.97 3.94 6.63
CA GLU A 84 -9.96 3.29 7.45
C GLU A 84 -10.58 2.60 8.67
N LEU A 85 -10.22 1.33 8.87
CA LEU A 85 -10.62 0.52 10.03
C LEU A 85 -9.37 -0.02 10.72
N PHE A 86 -9.39 0.04 12.05
CA PHE A 86 -8.27 -0.38 12.89
C PHE A 86 -8.76 -1.33 13.98
N GLU A 87 -8.06 -2.44 14.12
CA GLU A 87 -8.37 -3.50 15.09
C GLU A 87 -7.05 -3.90 15.77
N GLU A 88 -6.96 -3.74 17.10
CA GLU A 88 -5.80 -4.21 17.87
C GLU A 88 -5.82 -5.74 17.90
N VAL A 89 -4.70 -6.36 17.54
CA VAL A 89 -4.53 -7.82 17.61
C VAL A 89 -3.85 -8.19 18.93
N SER A 90 -2.79 -7.44 19.27
CA SER A 90 -2.03 -7.56 20.51
C SER A 90 -1.27 -6.25 20.77
N PRO A 91 -0.67 -6.05 21.95
CA PRO A 91 0.11 -4.85 22.21
C PRO A 91 1.21 -4.62 21.16
N GLY A 92 1.15 -3.48 20.46
CA GLY A 92 2.08 -3.13 19.39
C GLY A 92 1.77 -3.73 18.01
N LEU A 93 0.64 -4.45 17.86
CA LEU A 93 0.23 -5.05 16.59
C LEU A 93 -1.25 -4.76 16.29
N ALA A 94 -1.51 -4.28 15.07
CA ALA A 94 -2.86 -3.95 14.62
C ALA A 94 -3.13 -4.51 13.23
N HIS A 95 -4.37 -4.90 12.99
CA HIS A 95 -4.92 -5.01 11.66
C HIS A 95 -5.42 -3.64 11.22
N TYR A 96 -4.93 -3.21 10.05
CA TYR A 96 -5.39 -2.02 9.35
C TYR A 96 -6.06 -2.46 8.05
N LYS A 97 -7.28 -1.97 7.82
CA LYS A 97 -8.04 -2.22 6.59
C LYS A 97 -8.45 -0.88 6.02
N ALA A 98 -8.23 -0.69 4.73
CA ALA A 98 -8.68 0.49 4.03
C ALA A 98 -9.24 0.10 2.66
N GLN A 99 -10.16 0.93 2.18
CA GLN A 99 -10.56 0.94 0.79
C GLN A 99 -9.71 1.99 0.08
N PHE A 100 -9.48 1.80 -1.21
CA PHE A 100 -8.85 2.84 -2.01
C PHE A 100 -9.55 2.98 -3.35
N ILE A 101 -9.57 4.22 -3.83
CA ILE A 101 -10.04 4.55 -5.17
C ILE A 101 -8.80 4.83 -6.01
N CYS A 102 -8.64 4.05 -7.08
CA CYS A 102 -7.61 4.30 -8.09
C CYS A 102 -8.27 5.01 -9.27
N PHE A 103 -7.78 6.20 -9.62
CA PHE A 103 -8.26 6.91 -10.81
C PHE A 103 -7.10 7.52 -11.58
N ARG A 104 -7.32 7.73 -12.88
CA ARG A 104 -6.41 8.53 -13.71
C ARG A 104 -7.02 9.92 -13.84
N PRO A 105 -6.38 10.98 -13.32
CA PRO A 105 -6.84 12.33 -13.61
C PRO A 105 -6.79 12.51 -15.13
N GLY A 106 -7.92 12.86 -15.74
CA GLY A 106 -7.95 13.15 -17.18
C GLY A 106 -6.90 14.21 -17.52
N ARG A 107 -6.20 14.03 -18.64
CA ARG A 107 -5.45 15.15 -19.22
C ARG A 107 -6.47 16.26 -19.45
N ARG A 108 -6.27 17.44 -18.83
CA ARG A 108 -6.84 18.66 -19.36
C ARG A 108 -6.09 18.90 -20.68
N ASP A 109 -6.75 18.53 -21.76
CA ASP A 109 -6.45 18.94 -23.12
C ASP A 109 -6.44 20.47 -23.25
#